data_AF-A0A9P6I4D7-F1
#
_entry.id   AF-A0A9P6I4D7-F1
#
_cell.length_a   1.000
_cell.length_b   1.000
_cell.length_c   1.000
_cell.angle_alpha   90.00
_cell.angle_beta   90.00
_cell.angle_gamma   90.00
#
_symmetry.space_group_name_H-M   'P 1'
#
loop_
_entity.id
_entity.type
_entity.pdbx_description
1 polymer ?
#
loop_
_entity_poly.entity_id
_entity_poly.type
_entity_poly.pdbx_seq_one_letter_code
_entity_poly.pdbx_strand_id
1 'polypeptide(L)'
;MPNEPSSSSQEQTALRSIFPQYNPEIPLNQQEYFPTQTSPTHIPRAVINRTTWYPQEGEEDGPEPQHRSPVRSPMSGSSAPRWPRRRIEPPIIPNVSTNEQMKSMWKVTNGWKASASEGRVFCMKMSQEKDAPVYTLSSTSQPFYNLRLDPTSASAYVTVSRHDPSKVYKAPSPTAGSSASSILSGVVGNKDNGKGTESKHWQEVLTTTLEEESRKHPPNDGLVALLYPQAAAKMALDRPDDMTAIVTAETECARLVWDDDSSSHFLVHPALATPFCVTIERSPAWSRVEYTLEHHESPQHLAKLTRDGTGGGFLEVDTAIASKIDCFFIVDVAVAALLLVAASDEKNSKVETFEPPPAPREPAGSERRLSKREEKKRAAAVRKGKMEEFEIDIESQDSSFAKLEQVGKETRDKLPWPLRALIKVLTGLFKCFVWVLTIGFKALAAIVKGLARCVGVKSK
;
A
#
# COMPACT_ATOMS: atom_id res chain seq x y z
N MET A 1 24.72 -74.18 -60.67
CA MET A 1 25.88 -73.27 -60.81
C MET A 1 25.35 -71.84 -60.84
N PRO A 2 26.00 -70.90 -60.12
CA PRO A 2 25.33 -69.80 -59.43
C PRO A 2 25.61 -68.38 -60.00
N ASN A 3 25.07 -67.38 -59.29
CA ASN A 3 25.48 -65.98 -59.11
C ASN A 3 24.77 -64.84 -59.88
N GLU A 4 24.04 -64.04 -59.06
CA GLU A 4 24.02 -62.57 -58.90
C GLU A 4 23.81 -61.63 -60.11
N PRO A 5 23.10 -60.48 -59.93
CA PRO A 5 23.64 -59.38 -59.11
C PRO A 5 22.66 -58.50 -58.29
N SER A 6 23.21 -57.92 -57.23
CA SER A 6 23.05 -56.56 -56.67
C SER A 6 21.66 -55.88 -56.56
N SER A 7 21.30 -55.47 -55.33
CA SER A 7 20.90 -54.08 -55.07
C SER A 7 21.09 -53.71 -53.59
N SER A 8 21.75 -52.57 -53.38
CA SER A 8 21.97 -51.91 -52.10
C SER A 8 20.86 -50.88 -51.84
N SER A 9 20.17 -50.97 -50.69
CA SER A 9 19.27 -49.91 -50.22
C SER A 9 19.71 -49.45 -48.84
N GLN A 10 20.28 -48.24 -48.79
CA GLN A 10 20.52 -47.48 -47.57
C GLN A 10 19.17 -46.99 -47.01
N GLU A 11 18.80 -47.43 -45.81
CA GLU A 11 17.65 -46.92 -45.08
C GLU A 11 17.97 -45.52 -44.52
N GLN A 12 17.33 -44.49 -45.08
CA GLN A 12 17.37 -43.12 -44.57
C GLN A 12 16.75 -43.07 -43.18
N THR A 13 17.54 -42.64 -42.19
CA THR A 13 17.07 -42.42 -40.82
C THR A 13 16.10 -41.24 -40.80
N ALA A 14 14.79 -41.54 -40.82
CA ALA A 14 13.75 -40.51 -40.75
C ALA A 14 13.86 -39.72 -39.44
N LEU A 15 13.85 -38.39 -39.55
CA LEU A 15 13.82 -37.46 -38.41
C LEU A 15 12.58 -37.75 -37.55
N ARG A 16 12.76 -38.38 -36.39
CA ARG A 16 11.66 -38.60 -35.43
C ARG A 16 11.39 -37.31 -34.68
N SER A 17 10.11 -36.94 -34.58
CA SER A 17 9.66 -35.77 -33.81
C SER A 17 10.09 -35.92 -32.35
N ILE A 18 10.73 -34.88 -31.81
CA ILE A 18 11.08 -34.76 -30.39
C ILE A 18 9.88 -34.39 -29.50
N PHE A 19 8.74 -34.06 -30.11
CA PHE A 19 7.52 -33.73 -29.38
C PHE A 19 6.64 -34.97 -29.19
N PRO A 20 6.10 -35.21 -27.98
CA PRO A 20 5.17 -36.29 -27.74
C PRO A 20 3.97 -36.20 -28.68
N GLN A 21 3.60 -37.32 -29.29
CA GLN A 21 2.47 -37.37 -30.20
C GLN A 21 1.18 -37.66 -29.41
N TYR A 22 0.17 -36.81 -29.57
CA TYR A 22 -1.12 -37.01 -28.91
C TYR A 22 -1.83 -38.24 -29.45
N ASN A 23 -2.28 -39.13 -28.55
CA ASN A 23 -3.06 -40.30 -28.92
C ASN A 23 -4.56 -40.10 -28.56
N PRO A 24 -5.46 -39.84 -29.52
CA PRO A 24 -6.86 -39.53 -29.23
C PRO A 24 -7.68 -40.71 -28.67
N GLU A 25 -7.16 -41.95 -28.77
CA GLU A 25 -7.84 -43.15 -28.28
C GLU A 25 -7.72 -43.34 -26.76
N ILE A 26 -6.92 -42.51 -26.10
CA ILE A 26 -6.62 -42.61 -24.66
C ILE A 26 -7.02 -41.30 -23.97
N PRO A 27 -7.62 -41.33 -22.76
CA PRO A 27 -7.95 -40.11 -22.03
C PRO A 27 -6.70 -39.31 -21.66
N LEU A 28 -6.84 -37.99 -21.53
CA LEU A 28 -5.72 -37.06 -21.33
C LEU A 28 -4.81 -37.40 -20.13
N ASN A 29 -5.37 -37.97 -19.06
CA ASN A 29 -4.65 -38.35 -17.84
C ASN A 29 -3.83 -39.65 -17.95
N GLN A 30 -3.97 -40.38 -19.05
CA GLN A 30 -3.25 -41.62 -19.35
C GLN A 30 -2.34 -41.46 -20.57
N GLN A 31 -2.21 -40.24 -21.09
CA GLN A 31 -1.24 -39.93 -22.13
C GLN A 31 0.17 -40.13 -21.57
N GLU A 32 1.08 -40.64 -22.39
CA GLU A 32 2.46 -40.91 -22.00
C GLU A 32 3.22 -39.65 -21.54
N TYR A 33 2.80 -38.48 -22.01
CA TYR A 33 3.32 -37.17 -21.60
C TYR A 33 2.54 -36.53 -20.43
N PHE A 34 1.55 -37.21 -19.86
CA PHE A 34 0.81 -36.69 -18.72
C PHE A 34 1.73 -36.64 -17.49
N PRO A 35 1.89 -35.48 -16.83
CA PRO A 35 2.81 -35.35 -15.71
C PRO A 35 2.40 -36.28 -14.55
N THR A 36 3.20 -37.30 -14.27
CA THR A 36 3.01 -38.21 -13.12
C THR A 36 3.46 -37.58 -11.80
N GLN A 37 4.16 -36.45 -11.86
CA GLN A 37 4.66 -35.72 -10.71
C GLN A 37 3.79 -34.47 -10.49
N THR A 38 2.82 -34.58 -9.60
CA THR A 38 2.26 -33.37 -8.97
C THR A 38 3.40 -32.72 -8.19
N SER A 39 3.70 -31.48 -8.53
CA SER A 39 4.75 -30.65 -7.94
C SER A 39 4.83 -30.77 -6.41
N PRO A 40 6.02 -30.68 -5.79
CA PRO A 40 6.18 -30.81 -4.34
C PRO A 40 5.25 -29.86 -3.58
N THR A 41 4.40 -30.43 -2.73
CA THR A 41 3.33 -29.77 -1.95
C THR A 41 3.83 -28.75 -0.91
N HIS A 42 5.13 -28.44 -0.89
CA HIS A 42 5.78 -27.58 0.12
C HIS A 42 6.32 -26.26 -0.45
N ILE A 43 6.15 -25.98 -1.74
CA ILE A 43 6.57 -24.70 -2.32
C ILE A 43 5.37 -23.77 -2.35
N PRO A 44 5.33 -22.70 -1.52
CA PRO A 44 4.23 -21.75 -1.55
C PRO A 44 4.15 -21.09 -2.93
N ARG A 45 2.92 -20.87 -3.43
CA ARG A 45 2.66 -20.34 -4.80
C ARG A 45 3.38 -19.01 -5.10
N ALA A 46 3.78 -18.27 -4.07
CA ALA A 46 4.59 -17.05 -4.18
C ALA A 46 6.01 -17.29 -4.76
N VAL A 47 6.54 -18.51 -4.68
CA VAL A 47 7.90 -18.88 -5.12
C VAL A 47 7.89 -19.59 -6.48
N ILE A 48 6.74 -20.09 -6.93
CA ILE A 48 6.65 -21.00 -8.09
C ILE A 48 6.93 -20.29 -9.43
N ASN A 49 6.88 -18.96 -9.50
CA ASN A 49 6.72 -18.32 -10.80
C ASN A 49 8.02 -17.95 -11.57
N ARG A 50 9.24 -18.18 -11.08
CA ARG A 50 10.46 -17.67 -11.78
C ARG A 50 11.75 -18.48 -11.68
N THR A 51 11.74 -19.75 -11.27
CA THR A 51 12.96 -20.57 -11.36
C THR A 51 13.09 -21.21 -12.74
N THR A 52 13.83 -20.59 -13.64
CA THR A 52 14.36 -21.26 -14.83
C THR A 52 15.38 -22.30 -14.34
N TRP A 53 14.98 -23.57 -14.29
CA TRP A 53 15.85 -24.67 -13.89
C TRP A 53 16.85 -24.97 -15.00
N TYR A 54 18.14 -24.92 -14.69
CA TYR A 54 19.21 -25.53 -15.50
C TYR A 54 19.86 -26.64 -14.67
N PRO A 55 20.12 -27.83 -15.23
CA PRO A 55 20.86 -28.86 -14.51
C PRO A 55 22.27 -28.35 -14.22
N GLN A 56 22.64 -28.31 -12.94
CA GLN A 56 24.01 -28.11 -12.51
C GLN A 56 24.71 -29.46 -12.65
N GLU A 57 25.64 -29.56 -13.60
CA GLU A 57 26.56 -30.69 -13.69
C GLU A 57 27.38 -30.75 -12.40
N GLY A 58 27.53 -31.96 -11.85
CA GLY A 58 28.03 -32.22 -10.51
C GLY A 58 29.47 -31.75 -10.28
N GLU A 59 29.69 -31.14 -9.11
CA GLU A 59 31.01 -31.01 -8.51
C GLU A 59 31.36 -32.36 -7.86
N GLU A 60 32.15 -33.17 -8.58
CA GLU A 60 32.94 -34.24 -7.97
C GLU A 60 34.26 -33.66 -7.47
N ASP A 61 34.53 -33.85 -6.17
CA ASP A 61 35.82 -33.63 -5.53
C ASP A 61 36.84 -34.65 -6.08
N GLY A 62 37.94 -34.16 -6.67
CA GLY A 62 39.08 -35.00 -7.07
C GLY A 62 40.31 -34.18 -7.46
N PRO A 63 41.52 -34.49 -6.95
CA PRO A 63 42.75 -33.77 -7.28
C PRO A 63 43.43 -34.30 -8.56
N GLU A 64 43.93 -33.36 -9.37
CA GLU A 64 44.76 -33.47 -10.60
C GLU A 64 46.10 -34.25 -10.44
N PRO A 65 46.97 -34.45 -11.47
CA PRO A 65 46.88 -34.11 -12.92
C PRO A 65 47.39 -35.24 -13.88
N GLN A 66 47.26 -35.04 -15.21
CA GLN A 66 48.37 -35.10 -16.21
C GLN A 66 47.91 -35.24 -17.68
N HIS A 67 48.55 -34.42 -18.52
CA HIS A 67 48.96 -34.66 -19.92
C HIS A 67 48.04 -34.30 -21.11
N ARG A 68 48.57 -33.29 -21.86
CA ARG A 68 48.63 -33.08 -23.33
C ARG A 68 47.43 -32.43 -24.05
N SER A 69 47.62 -31.15 -24.36
CA SER A 69 47.08 -30.44 -25.53
C SER A 69 47.62 -31.05 -26.86
N PRO A 70 47.02 -30.78 -28.05
CA PRO A 70 47.29 -29.49 -28.73
C PRO A 70 46.19 -28.88 -29.66
N VAL A 71 46.23 -27.53 -29.75
CA VAL A 71 46.15 -26.66 -30.97
C VAL A 71 44.81 -26.57 -31.72
N ARG A 72 44.00 -25.50 -31.58
CA ARG A 72 44.05 -24.10 -32.13
C ARG A 72 43.31 -23.95 -33.47
N SER A 73 42.28 -23.09 -33.49
CA SER A 73 42.04 -22.05 -34.53
C SER A 73 40.92 -21.06 -34.11
N PRO A 74 40.93 -19.82 -34.62
CA PRO A 74 40.76 -18.63 -33.78
C PRO A 74 39.62 -17.67 -34.20
N MET A 75 39.36 -16.70 -33.32
CA MET A 75 38.69 -15.39 -33.54
C MET A 75 37.18 -15.38 -33.82
N SER A 76 36.41 -14.94 -32.81
CA SER A 76 35.40 -13.89 -33.02
C SER A 76 35.28 -13.09 -31.72
N GLY A 77 35.56 -11.79 -31.83
CA GLY A 77 35.55 -10.85 -30.72
C GLY A 77 34.15 -10.34 -30.44
N SER A 78 33.70 -10.52 -29.20
CA SER A 78 32.89 -9.54 -28.46
C SER A 78 32.74 -10.08 -27.03
N SER A 79 33.77 -9.92 -26.20
CA SER A 79 33.61 -10.10 -24.75
C SER A 79 32.89 -8.87 -24.19
N ALA A 80 31.57 -8.83 -24.32
CA ALA A 80 30.76 -8.06 -23.39
C ALA A 80 31.07 -8.59 -21.98
N PRO A 81 31.30 -7.73 -20.98
CA PRO A 81 31.48 -8.21 -19.61
C PRO A 81 30.19 -8.92 -19.22
N ARG A 82 30.27 -10.24 -19.05
CA ARG A 82 29.21 -11.05 -18.47
C ARG A 82 29.02 -10.54 -17.04
N TRP A 83 28.00 -9.72 -16.84
CA TRP A 83 27.60 -9.25 -15.51
C TRP A 83 27.60 -10.45 -14.55
N PRO A 84 28.26 -10.37 -13.38
CA PRO A 84 28.17 -11.43 -12.40
C PRO A 84 26.69 -11.60 -12.08
N ARG A 85 26.13 -12.76 -12.41
CA ARG A 85 24.78 -13.13 -11.95
C ARG A 85 24.87 -13.16 -10.44
N ARG A 86 24.40 -12.09 -9.78
CA ARG A 86 24.17 -12.13 -8.33
C ARG A 86 23.29 -13.35 -8.08
N ARG A 87 23.74 -14.23 -7.19
CA ARG A 87 22.93 -15.31 -6.66
C ARG A 87 21.78 -14.63 -5.93
N ILE A 88 20.64 -14.55 -6.62
CA ILE A 88 19.39 -13.97 -6.14
C ILE A 88 18.85 -14.98 -5.12
N GLU A 89 19.26 -14.83 -3.87
CA GLU A 89 18.80 -15.68 -2.77
C GLU A 89 17.30 -15.48 -2.57
N PRO A 90 16.49 -16.55 -2.43
CA PRO A 90 15.06 -16.39 -2.28
C PRO A 90 14.74 -15.56 -1.02
N PRO A 91 13.79 -14.62 -1.11
CA PRO A 91 13.44 -13.75 0.00
C PRO A 91 12.92 -14.59 1.17
N ILE A 92 13.52 -14.39 2.35
CA ILE A 92 13.08 -15.02 3.60
C ILE A 92 11.71 -14.44 3.97
N ILE A 93 10.73 -15.33 4.17
CA ILE A 93 9.41 -14.94 4.65
C ILE A 93 9.47 -14.93 6.18
N PRO A 94 9.25 -13.78 6.84
CA PRO A 94 9.35 -13.70 8.29
C PRO A 94 8.19 -14.44 8.96
N ASN A 95 8.47 -15.04 10.12
CA ASN A 95 7.46 -15.73 10.91
C ASN A 95 6.60 -14.71 11.67
N VAL A 96 5.30 -14.71 11.39
CA VAL A 96 4.33 -13.81 12.04
C VAL A 96 4.25 -14.14 13.54
N SER A 97 4.29 -13.10 14.37
CA SER A 97 4.23 -13.20 15.81
C SER A 97 2.90 -13.77 16.31
N THR A 98 2.99 -14.60 17.34
CA THR A 98 1.82 -15.20 18.00
C THR A 98 1.05 -14.16 18.81
N ASN A 99 -0.20 -14.45 19.12
CA ASN A 99 -1.00 -13.56 19.96
C ASN A 99 -0.41 -13.35 21.38
N GLU A 100 0.25 -14.36 21.94
CA GLU A 100 0.93 -14.25 23.24
C GLU A 100 2.11 -13.26 23.18
N GLN A 101 2.86 -13.29 22.08
CA GLN A 101 3.91 -12.30 21.82
C GLN A 101 3.29 -10.90 21.70
N MET A 102 2.15 -10.76 21.03
CA MET A 102 1.47 -9.47 20.92
C MET A 102 1.04 -8.89 22.26
N LYS A 103 0.78 -9.70 23.30
CA LYS A 103 0.55 -9.19 24.66
C LYS A 103 1.78 -8.51 25.25
N SER A 104 2.99 -8.96 24.87
CA SER A 104 4.23 -8.28 25.25
C SER A 104 4.41 -6.98 24.47
N MET A 105 4.17 -7.01 23.15
CA MET A 105 4.21 -5.80 22.32
C MET A 105 3.18 -4.76 22.81
N TRP A 106 1.99 -5.19 23.23
CA TRP A 106 0.96 -4.31 23.79
C TRP A 106 1.45 -3.51 24.99
N LYS A 107 2.24 -4.11 25.89
CA LYS A 107 2.86 -3.39 27.01
C LYS A 107 3.79 -2.30 26.47
N VAL A 108 4.64 -2.65 25.50
CA VAL A 108 5.60 -1.70 24.91
C VAL A 108 4.90 -0.51 24.27
N THR A 109 3.87 -0.78 23.47
CA THR A 109 3.09 0.25 22.80
C THR A 109 2.30 1.13 23.79
N ASN A 110 2.10 0.66 25.03
CA ASN A 110 1.51 1.45 26.13
C ASN A 110 2.57 2.12 27.03
N GLY A 111 3.79 2.32 26.53
CA GLY A 111 4.85 3.07 27.20
C GLY A 111 5.79 2.22 28.07
N TRP A 112 5.71 0.89 28.01
CA TRP A 112 6.66 0.06 28.75
C TRP A 112 7.97 -0.15 27.96
N LYS A 113 9.11 0.25 28.53
CA LYS A 113 10.42 0.05 27.88
C LYS A 113 10.91 -1.37 28.10
N ALA A 114 11.08 -2.13 27.02
CA ALA A 114 11.57 -3.51 27.09
C ALA A 114 13.03 -3.56 27.59
N SER A 115 13.30 -4.45 28.54
CA SER A 115 14.67 -4.75 28.97
C SER A 115 15.47 -5.42 27.84
N ALA A 116 16.80 -5.44 27.94
CA ALA A 116 17.66 -6.10 26.94
C ALA A 116 17.34 -7.59 26.75
N SER A 117 16.82 -8.27 27.78
CA SER A 117 16.39 -9.67 27.71
C SER A 117 14.99 -9.89 27.13
N GLU A 118 14.13 -8.86 27.14
CA GLU A 118 12.74 -8.94 26.68
C GLU A 118 12.52 -8.30 25.32
N GLY A 119 13.42 -7.41 24.91
CA GLY A 119 13.43 -6.77 23.60
C GLY A 119 13.59 -7.80 22.49
N ARG A 120 12.75 -7.70 21.46
CA ARG A 120 12.76 -8.60 20.29
C ARG A 120 12.08 -7.96 19.11
N VAL A 121 12.26 -8.57 17.95
CA VAL A 121 11.51 -8.23 16.73
C VAL A 121 10.14 -8.91 16.76
N PHE A 122 9.09 -8.10 16.62
CA PHE A 122 7.72 -8.57 16.40
C PHE A 122 7.38 -8.43 14.94
N CYS A 123 6.81 -9.47 14.34
CA CYS A 123 6.38 -9.48 12.94
C CYS A 123 4.86 -9.57 12.88
N MET A 124 4.23 -8.67 12.14
CA MET A 124 2.79 -8.67 11.88
C MET A 124 2.54 -8.80 10.38
N LYS A 125 1.56 -9.62 10.00
CA LYS A 125 1.12 -9.74 8.61
C LYS A 125 0.24 -8.55 8.24
N MET A 126 0.60 -7.88 7.15
CA MET A 126 -0.18 -6.79 6.58
C MET A 126 -1.17 -7.30 5.53
N SER A 127 -2.37 -6.73 5.55
CA SER A 127 -3.37 -6.85 4.50
C SER A 127 -4.03 -5.50 4.25
N GLN A 128 -4.21 -5.15 2.98
CA GLN A 128 -4.95 -3.98 2.55
C GLN A 128 -6.34 -4.36 2.04
N GLU A 129 -7.34 -3.56 2.38
CA GLU A 129 -8.68 -3.69 1.83
C GLU A 129 -8.72 -3.22 0.36
N LYS A 130 -9.49 -3.92 -0.50
CA LYS A 130 -9.49 -3.64 -1.95
C LYS A 130 -10.19 -2.33 -2.31
N ASP A 131 -11.24 -1.98 -1.58
CA ASP A 131 -12.14 -0.88 -1.92
C ASP A 131 -11.93 0.36 -1.02
N ALA A 132 -11.00 0.28 -0.06
CA ALA A 132 -10.69 1.38 0.85
C ALA A 132 -9.20 1.36 1.24
N PRO A 133 -8.58 2.53 1.46
CA PRO A 133 -7.19 2.62 1.92
C PRO A 133 -7.11 2.31 3.44
N VAL A 134 -7.48 1.08 3.78
CA VAL A 134 -7.46 0.52 5.14
C VAL A 134 -6.42 -0.60 5.18
N TYR A 135 -5.45 -0.43 6.06
CA TYR A 135 -4.37 -1.38 6.29
C TYR A 135 -4.55 -2.05 7.64
N THR A 136 -4.59 -3.37 7.65
CA THR A 136 -4.66 -4.16 8.88
C THR A 136 -3.37 -4.93 9.07
N LEU A 137 -2.78 -4.81 10.26
CA LEU A 137 -1.63 -5.59 10.69
C LEU A 137 -2.09 -6.61 11.72
N SER A 138 -1.79 -7.87 11.47
CA SER A 138 -2.34 -9.00 12.20
C SER A 138 -1.24 -9.90 12.77
N SER A 139 -1.51 -10.43 13.95
CA SER A 139 -0.81 -11.60 14.48
C SER A 139 -1.25 -12.87 13.73
N THR A 140 -0.73 -14.02 14.13
CA THR A 140 -1.14 -15.31 13.56
C THR A 140 -2.66 -15.54 13.65
N SER A 141 -3.36 -14.99 14.65
CA SER A 141 -4.77 -15.30 14.92
C SER A 141 -5.73 -14.12 14.87
N GLN A 142 -5.27 -12.89 15.13
CA GLN A 142 -6.15 -11.72 15.23
C GLN A 142 -5.46 -10.41 14.82
N PRO A 143 -6.23 -9.40 14.40
CA PRO A 143 -5.70 -8.06 14.13
C PRO A 143 -5.07 -7.45 15.37
N PHE A 144 -4.09 -6.58 15.15
CA PHE A 144 -3.43 -5.79 16.18
C PHE A 144 -3.43 -4.30 15.85
N TYR A 145 -3.00 -3.87 14.66
CA TYR A 145 -3.18 -2.49 14.21
C TYR A 145 -4.19 -2.42 13.07
N ASN A 146 -4.89 -1.28 13.01
CA ASN A 146 -5.65 -0.86 11.85
C ASN A 146 -5.33 0.61 11.57
N LEU A 147 -4.88 0.90 10.36
CA LEU A 147 -4.66 2.25 9.85
C LEU A 147 -5.66 2.53 8.74
N ARG A 148 -6.37 3.64 8.84
CA ARG A 148 -7.35 4.08 7.85
C ARG A 148 -7.02 5.48 7.38
N LEU A 149 -7.02 5.67 6.07
CA LEU A 149 -6.98 6.99 5.44
C LEU A 149 -8.38 7.34 4.94
N ASP A 150 -8.87 8.51 5.31
CA ASP A 150 -10.11 9.07 4.76
C ASP A 150 -9.72 10.25 3.85
N PRO A 151 -9.70 10.06 2.52
CA PRO A 151 -9.32 11.11 1.58
C PRO A 151 -10.24 12.32 1.70
N THR A 152 -9.65 13.51 1.61
CA THR A 152 -10.36 14.79 1.49
C THR A 152 -10.01 15.42 0.13
N SER A 153 -10.55 16.60 -0.18
CA SER A 153 -10.33 17.26 -1.47
C SER A 153 -8.86 17.62 -1.77
N ALA A 154 -8.03 17.81 -0.73
CA ALA A 154 -6.63 18.23 -0.88
C ALA A 154 -5.66 17.43 0.02
N SER A 155 -6.18 16.56 0.90
CA SER A 155 -5.39 15.82 1.87
C SER A 155 -6.04 14.49 2.26
N ALA A 156 -5.71 13.94 3.42
CA ALA A 156 -6.44 12.82 4.02
C ALA A 156 -6.41 12.90 5.54
N TYR A 157 -7.49 12.49 6.19
CA TYR A 157 -7.50 12.22 7.62
C TYR A 157 -6.97 10.81 7.87
N VAL A 158 -6.07 10.66 8.84
CA VAL A 158 -5.41 9.39 9.15
C VAL A 158 -5.78 9.00 10.58
N THR A 159 -6.24 7.76 10.73
CA THR A 159 -6.51 7.17 12.04
C THR A 159 -5.72 5.88 12.19
N VAL A 160 -5.04 5.73 13.33
CA VAL A 160 -4.37 4.49 13.73
C VAL A 160 -4.99 4.01 15.01
N SER A 161 -5.39 2.74 15.02
CA SER A 161 -6.00 2.08 16.17
C SER A 161 -5.33 0.74 16.45
N ARG A 162 -5.36 0.35 17.72
CA ARG A 162 -4.86 -0.95 18.20
C ARG A 162 -5.99 -1.78 18.79
N HIS A 163 -5.96 -3.08 18.56
CA HIS A 163 -6.85 -4.04 19.20
C HIS A 163 -6.16 -4.72 20.38
N ASP A 164 -6.81 -4.79 21.54
CA ASP A 164 -6.26 -5.47 22.73
C ASP A 164 -6.04 -6.97 22.43
N PRO A 165 -4.79 -7.46 22.48
CA PRO A 165 -4.47 -8.86 22.18
C PRO A 165 -5.08 -9.83 23.20
N SER A 166 -5.45 -9.36 24.38
CA SER A 166 -6.10 -10.15 25.44
C SER A 166 -7.58 -10.39 25.18
N LYS A 167 -8.15 -9.70 24.19
CA LYS A 167 -9.56 -9.84 23.79
C LYS A 167 -9.61 -10.61 22.49
N VAL A 168 -10.61 -11.48 22.37
CA VAL A 168 -10.86 -12.24 21.14
C VAL A 168 -11.50 -11.30 20.15
N TYR A 169 -10.88 -11.16 18.98
CA TYR A 169 -11.46 -10.40 17.89
C TYR A 169 -12.67 -11.15 17.30
N LYS A 170 -13.79 -10.44 17.15
CA LYS A 170 -14.97 -10.92 16.43
C LYS A 170 -15.09 -10.09 15.17
N ALA A 171 -14.95 -10.74 14.01
CA ALA A 171 -15.17 -10.08 12.73
C ALA A 171 -16.62 -9.55 12.66
N PRO A 172 -16.84 -8.32 12.15
CA PRO A 172 -18.17 -7.80 11.92
C PRO A 172 -18.96 -8.76 11.03
N SER A 173 -20.24 -9.05 11.37
CA SER A 173 -21.04 -9.95 10.54
C SER A 173 -21.38 -9.28 9.20
N PRO A 174 -21.25 -9.98 8.06
CA PRO A 174 -21.49 -9.40 6.72
C PRO A 174 -22.97 -9.04 6.45
N THR A 175 -23.87 -9.28 7.40
CA THR A 175 -25.30 -8.96 7.33
C THR A 175 -25.67 -7.59 7.92
N ALA A 176 -24.73 -6.90 8.59
CA ALA A 176 -24.89 -5.48 8.89
C ALA A 176 -24.40 -4.70 7.65
N GLY A 177 -25.36 -4.23 6.85
CA GLY A 177 -25.09 -3.63 5.54
C GLY A 177 -23.98 -2.57 5.56
N SER A 178 -23.21 -2.56 4.47
CA SER A 178 -22.25 -1.52 4.11
C SER A 178 -22.77 -0.15 4.49
N SER A 179 -22.26 0.39 5.59
CA SER A 179 -22.37 1.79 5.93
C SER A 179 -21.14 2.12 6.73
N ALA A 180 -20.28 2.96 6.16
CA ALA A 180 -19.04 3.49 6.75
C ALA A 180 -19.26 4.29 8.06
N SER A 181 -20.43 4.16 8.68
CA SER A 181 -20.94 4.87 9.84
C SER A 181 -20.85 4.07 11.14
N SER A 182 -20.67 2.74 11.13
CA SER A 182 -20.60 1.94 12.37
C SER A 182 -19.28 2.12 13.15
N ILE A 183 -18.23 2.64 12.53
CA ILE A 183 -16.96 2.99 13.21
C ILE A 183 -16.93 4.47 13.64
N LEU A 184 -17.71 5.35 12.99
CA LEU A 184 -17.73 6.79 13.26
C LEU A 184 -18.41 7.18 14.58
N SER A 185 -19.22 6.31 15.18
CA SER A 185 -19.93 6.63 16.43
C SER A 185 -19.04 6.64 17.68
N GLY A 186 -17.75 6.30 17.56
CA GLY A 186 -16.78 6.40 18.66
C GLY A 186 -15.89 7.64 18.61
N VAL A 187 -15.96 8.44 17.54
CA VAL A 187 -14.89 9.40 17.13
C VAL A 187 -15.18 10.87 17.47
N VAL A 188 -16.32 11.19 18.06
CA VAL A 188 -16.58 12.53 18.63
C VAL A 188 -17.09 12.32 20.05
N GLY A 189 -16.42 12.92 21.03
CA GLY A 189 -16.70 12.77 22.46
C GLY A 189 -18.09 13.26 22.86
N ASN A 190 -19.13 12.51 22.52
CA ASN A 190 -20.43 12.63 23.14
C ASN A 190 -20.61 11.44 24.08
N LYS A 191 -20.73 11.77 25.36
CA LYS A 191 -21.09 10.85 26.43
C LYS A 191 -22.53 10.40 26.23
N ASP A 192 -22.78 9.49 25.30
CA ASP A 192 -24.09 8.87 25.13
C ASP A 192 -24.04 7.36 25.37
N ASN A 193 -24.87 6.99 26.32
CA ASN A 193 -25.08 5.70 26.92
C ASN A 193 -25.84 4.80 25.93
N GLY A 194 -25.17 3.90 25.18
CA GLY A 194 -25.91 2.89 24.42
C GLY A 194 -25.20 2.19 23.26
N LYS A 195 -24.61 1.02 23.55
CA LYS A 195 -24.66 -0.20 22.71
C LYS A 195 -24.07 -0.15 21.29
N GLY A 196 -22.75 -0.18 21.20
CA GLY A 196 -21.99 -0.77 20.09
C GLY A 196 -20.90 -1.69 20.66
N THR A 197 -21.08 -3.01 20.59
CA THR A 197 -20.16 -3.98 21.23
C THR A 197 -18.82 -4.18 20.50
N GLU A 198 -18.68 -3.65 19.28
CA GLU A 198 -17.56 -3.93 18.38
C GLU A 198 -16.36 -2.98 18.56
N SER A 199 -16.59 -1.75 19.02
CA SER A 199 -15.53 -0.77 19.31
C SER A 199 -14.92 -0.90 20.71
N LYS A 200 -15.43 -1.82 21.55
CA LYS A 200 -15.06 -1.90 22.97
C LYS A 200 -13.60 -2.30 23.23
N HIS A 201 -12.93 -2.88 22.25
CA HIS A 201 -11.56 -3.42 22.39
C HIS A 201 -10.55 -2.77 21.46
N TRP A 202 -10.99 -1.80 20.66
CA TRP A 202 -10.14 -0.97 19.83
C TRP A 202 -9.80 0.33 20.58
N GLN A 203 -8.51 0.65 20.63
CA GLN A 203 -7.99 1.88 21.18
C GLN A 203 -7.44 2.72 20.03
N GLU A 204 -7.97 3.91 19.83
CA GLU A 204 -7.36 4.89 18.94
C GLU A 204 -6.07 5.42 19.58
N VAL A 205 -4.96 5.35 18.82
CA VAL A 205 -3.62 5.66 19.32
C VAL A 205 -2.97 6.85 18.66
N LEU A 206 -3.34 7.15 17.42
CA LEU A 206 -2.81 8.28 16.68
C LEU A 206 -3.87 8.77 15.70
N THR A 207 -4.04 10.09 15.66
CA THR A 207 -4.83 10.76 14.63
C THR A 207 -4.02 11.91 14.07
N THR A 208 -4.01 12.04 12.75
CA THR A 208 -3.32 13.13 12.07
C THR A 208 -4.02 13.46 10.77
N THR A 209 -3.73 14.62 10.23
CA THR A 209 -4.00 14.94 8.83
C THR A 209 -2.72 14.78 8.03
N LEU A 210 -2.82 14.25 6.82
CA LEU A 210 -1.77 14.45 5.83
C LEU A 210 -1.77 15.92 5.41
N GLU A 211 -0.59 16.47 5.22
CA GLU A 211 -0.42 17.80 4.67
C GLU A 211 -0.64 17.80 3.15
N GLU A 212 -0.90 18.97 2.59
CA GLU A 212 -1.04 19.16 1.15
C GLU A 212 0.31 18.93 0.45
N GLU A 213 0.29 18.41 -0.78
CA GLU A 213 1.50 18.15 -1.57
C GLU A 213 2.36 19.40 -1.75
N SER A 214 1.74 20.58 -1.87
CA SER A 214 2.41 21.87 -1.99
C SER A 214 3.27 22.24 -0.76
N ARG A 215 2.96 21.69 0.42
CA ARG A 215 3.73 21.92 1.65
C ARG A 215 5.02 21.09 1.73
N LYS A 216 5.15 20.05 0.89
CA LYS A 216 6.34 19.21 0.85
C LYS A 216 7.54 19.86 0.17
N HIS A 217 7.31 20.88 -0.66
CA HIS A 217 8.34 21.52 -1.46
C HIS A 217 8.71 22.92 -0.93
N PRO A 218 9.94 23.41 -1.18
CA PRO A 218 10.34 24.78 -0.91
C PRO A 218 9.33 25.79 -1.47
N PRO A 219 8.98 26.86 -0.73
CA PRO A 219 9.65 27.41 0.45
C PRO A 219 9.19 26.81 1.80
N ASN A 220 8.39 25.75 1.79
CA ASN A 220 7.81 25.17 3.00
C ASN A 220 8.76 24.21 3.71
N ASP A 221 8.34 23.73 4.88
CA ASP A 221 9.14 22.92 5.81
C ASP A 221 9.23 21.43 5.48
N GLY A 222 8.74 21.01 4.30
CA GLY A 222 8.72 19.61 3.88
C GLY A 222 7.73 18.73 4.64
N LEU A 223 6.83 19.31 5.46
CA LEU A 223 5.99 18.50 6.35
C LEU A 223 5.01 17.62 5.55
N VAL A 224 5.00 16.32 5.86
CA VAL A 224 4.05 15.34 5.32
C VAL A 224 2.94 15.06 6.33
N ALA A 225 3.28 14.89 7.61
CA ALA A 225 2.32 14.66 8.69
C ALA A 225 2.91 14.99 10.07
N LEU A 226 2.06 15.45 10.99
CA LEU A 226 2.39 15.56 12.42
C LEU A 226 1.87 14.34 13.18
N LEU A 227 2.77 13.44 13.54
CA LEU A 227 2.43 12.20 14.22
C LEU A 227 2.30 12.44 15.73
N TYR A 228 1.09 12.77 16.16
CA TYR A 228 0.76 13.07 17.55
C TYR A 228 0.05 11.85 18.21
N PRO A 229 0.69 11.14 19.16
CA PRO A 229 0.05 10.07 19.91
C PRO A 229 -1.13 10.57 20.76
N GLN A 230 -2.27 9.88 20.68
CA GLN A 230 -3.51 10.30 21.32
C GLN A 230 -3.44 10.31 22.85
N ALA A 231 -2.59 9.47 23.43
CA ALA A 231 -2.33 9.47 24.88
C ALA A 231 -1.57 10.73 25.32
N ALA A 232 -0.59 11.18 24.54
CA ALA A 232 0.12 12.43 24.77
C ALA A 232 -0.83 13.63 24.58
N ALA A 233 -1.65 13.62 23.52
CA ALA A 233 -2.60 14.71 23.25
C ALA A 233 -3.60 14.88 24.41
N LYS A 234 -4.14 13.75 24.93
CA LYS A 234 -5.01 13.76 26.10
C LYS A 234 -4.31 14.29 27.35
N MET A 235 -3.05 13.93 27.57
CA MET A 235 -2.27 14.44 28.71
C MET A 235 -2.18 15.96 28.70
N ALA A 236 -1.90 16.57 27.54
CA ALA A 236 -1.85 18.02 27.40
C ALA A 236 -3.24 18.69 27.58
N LEU A 237 -4.30 18.06 27.05
CA LEU A 237 -5.67 18.59 27.13
C LEU A 237 -6.29 18.48 28.53
N ASP A 238 -5.99 17.41 29.27
CA ASP A 238 -6.52 17.17 30.61
C ASP A 238 -5.85 18.08 31.66
N ARG A 239 -4.64 18.60 31.36
CA ARG A 239 -3.85 19.45 32.25
C ARG A 239 -3.28 20.67 31.51
N PRO A 240 -4.15 21.59 31.02
CA PRO A 240 -3.71 22.73 30.21
C PRO A 240 -2.88 23.77 30.99
N ASP A 241 -2.97 23.77 32.32
CA ASP A 241 -2.19 24.69 33.18
C ASP A 241 -0.85 24.08 33.62
N ASP A 242 -0.61 22.79 33.38
CA ASP A 242 0.62 22.10 33.73
C ASP A 242 1.60 22.14 32.55
N MET A 243 2.49 23.13 32.57
CA MET A 243 3.53 23.29 31.55
C MET A 243 4.39 22.03 31.38
N THR A 244 4.60 21.26 32.46
CA THR A 244 5.41 20.03 32.36
C THR A 244 4.68 18.94 31.60
N ALA A 245 3.36 18.82 31.76
CA ALA A 245 2.53 17.87 31.02
C ALA A 245 2.47 18.22 29.53
N ILE A 246 2.36 19.51 29.19
CA ILE A 246 2.35 19.99 27.80
C ILE A 246 3.71 19.70 27.14
N VAL A 247 4.81 20.10 27.77
CA VAL A 247 6.16 19.86 27.23
C VAL A 247 6.42 18.36 27.07
N THR A 248 6.01 17.54 28.04
CA THR A 248 6.12 16.07 27.95
C THR A 248 5.33 15.53 26.75
N ALA A 249 4.10 16.00 26.56
CA ALA A 249 3.28 15.58 25.42
C ALA A 249 3.91 16.00 24.08
N GLU A 250 4.48 17.20 23.99
CA GLU A 250 5.20 17.67 22.80
C GLU A 250 6.46 16.84 22.52
N THR A 251 7.19 16.39 23.55
CA THR A 251 8.38 15.54 23.37
C THR A 251 8.07 14.14 22.84
N GLU A 252 6.82 13.69 22.95
CA GLU A 252 6.34 12.41 22.39
C GLU A 252 5.88 12.51 20.93
N CYS A 253 5.81 13.73 20.38
CA CYS A 253 5.33 13.97 19.02
C CYS A 253 6.45 13.86 17.99
N ALA A 254 6.13 13.35 16.81
CA ALA A 254 7.08 13.28 15.70
C ALA A 254 6.57 13.99 14.45
N ARG A 255 7.49 14.38 13.58
CA ARG A 255 7.18 14.96 12.27
C ARG A 255 7.70 14.01 11.19
N LEU A 256 6.81 13.62 10.29
CA LEU A 256 7.20 12.98 9.03
C LEU A 256 7.42 14.09 8.01
N VAL A 257 8.63 14.17 7.45
CA VAL A 257 9.07 15.24 6.55
C VAL A 257 9.62 14.63 5.27
N TRP A 258 9.39 15.29 4.15
CA TRP A 258 10.01 15.02 2.86
C TRP A 258 11.14 16.02 2.64
N ASP A 259 12.31 15.52 2.27
CA ASP A 259 13.45 16.34 1.90
C ASP A 259 13.71 16.22 0.39
N ASP A 260 13.61 17.35 -0.31
CA ASP A 260 13.82 17.40 -1.77
C ASP A 260 15.30 17.16 -2.15
N ASP A 261 16.25 17.57 -1.30
CA ASP A 261 17.68 17.46 -1.60
C ASP A 261 18.15 16.00 -1.62
N SER A 262 17.70 15.20 -0.65
CA SER A 262 17.99 13.76 -0.59
C SER A 262 16.91 12.88 -1.22
N SER A 263 15.80 13.45 -1.67
CA SER A 263 14.63 12.73 -2.17
C SER A 263 14.15 11.61 -1.23
N SER A 264 14.20 11.87 0.08
CA SER A 264 13.97 10.87 1.12
C SER A 264 13.01 11.38 2.19
N HIS A 265 12.29 10.45 2.83
CA HIS A 265 11.44 10.78 3.97
C HIS A 265 12.24 10.67 5.27
N PHE A 266 12.06 11.63 6.17
CA PHE A 266 12.66 11.64 7.49
C PHE A 266 11.59 11.65 8.58
N LEU A 267 11.79 10.80 9.59
CA LEU A 267 11.00 10.84 10.82
C LEU A 267 11.82 11.59 11.88
N VAL A 268 11.44 12.85 12.09
CA VAL A 268 12.06 13.75 13.07
C VAL A 268 11.35 13.58 14.40
N HIS A 269 12.09 13.21 15.44
CA HIS A 269 11.58 13.03 16.79
C HIS A 269 12.44 13.80 17.82
N PRO A 270 11.86 14.57 18.76
CA PRO A 270 12.61 15.40 19.72
C PRO A 270 13.60 14.62 20.60
N ALA A 271 13.27 13.37 20.94
CA ALA A 271 14.14 12.47 21.71
C ALA A 271 15.42 12.01 20.98
N LEU A 272 15.61 12.37 19.70
CA LEU A 272 16.77 11.98 18.90
C LEU A 272 17.52 13.22 18.39
N ALA A 273 18.85 13.17 18.45
CA ALA A 273 19.69 14.24 17.90
C ALA A 273 19.60 14.33 16.37
N THR A 274 19.33 13.19 15.72
CA THR A 274 19.24 13.04 14.28
C THR A 274 17.98 12.27 13.90
N PRO A 275 17.35 12.57 12.76
CA PRO A 275 16.13 11.89 12.37
C PRO A 275 16.39 10.46 11.90
N PHE A 276 15.37 9.61 11.94
CA PHE A 276 15.39 8.38 11.16
C PHE A 276 15.19 8.70 9.68
N CYS A 277 15.90 8.00 8.81
CA CYS A 277 15.67 8.00 7.37
C CYS A 277 14.76 6.81 7.00
N VAL A 278 13.81 7.04 6.09
CA VAL A 278 13.03 5.95 5.49
C VAL A 278 13.68 5.55 4.16
N THR A 279 14.35 4.41 4.17
CA THR A 279 14.98 3.84 2.97
C THR A 279 13.96 2.98 2.23
N ILE A 280 13.87 3.14 0.91
CA ILE A 280 12.94 2.40 0.04
C ILE A 280 13.74 1.51 -0.92
N GLU A 281 13.76 0.21 -0.67
CA GLU A 281 14.42 -0.77 -1.53
C GLU A 281 13.39 -1.47 -2.43
N ARG A 282 13.51 -1.30 -3.74
CA ARG A 282 12.65 -1.95 -4.74
C ARG A 282 13.36 -3.15 -5.33
N SER A 283 12.67 -4.28 -5.33
CA SER A 283 13.15 -5.58 -5.81
C SER A 283 12.26 -6.08 -6.96
N PRO A 284 12.49 -5.65 -8.23
CA PRO A 284 11.64 -6.00 -9.36
C PRO A 284 11.56 -7.50 -9.66
N ALA A 285 12.65 -8.23 -9.36
CA ALA A 285 12.72 -9.67 -9.55
C ALA A 285 11.65 -10.43 -8.74
N TRP A 286 11.23 -9.88 -7.61
CA TRP A 286 10.24 -10.49 -6.71
C TRP A 286 8.97 -9.64 -6.51
N SER A 287 8.83 -8.54 -7.28
CA SER A 287 7.74 -7.57 -7.11
C SER A 287 7.59 -7.11 -5.65
N ARG A 288 8.72 -6.96 -4.96
CA ARG A 288 8.80 -6.68 -3.53
C ARG A 288 9.35 -5.27 -3.31
N VAL A 289 8.77 -4.55 -2.36
CA VAL A 289 9.28 -3.25 -1.92
C VAL A 289 9.46 -3.28 -0.41
N GLU A 290 10.64 -2.88 0.06
CA GLU A 290 10.98 -2.80 1.48
C GLU A 290 11.14 -1.35 1.89
N TYR A 291 10.51 -0.98 3.00
CA TYR A 291 10.61 0.32 3.63
C TYR A 291 11.24 0.11 5.00
N THR A 292 12.46 0.59 5.22
CA THR A 292 13.19 0.45 6.48
C THR A 292 13.30 1.81 7.17
N LEU A 293 13.14 1.81 8.49
CA LEU A 293 13.34 3.00 9.33
C LEU A 293 14.73 2.93 9.96
N GLU A 294 15.69 3.60 9.33
CA GLU A 294 17.12 3.51 9.60
C GLU A 294 17.64 4.71 10.38
N HIS A 295 18.61 4.48 11.26
CA HIS A 295 19.27 5.52 12.04
C HIS A 295 20.77 5.28 12.01
N HIS A 296 21.57 6.31 11.74
CA HIS A 296 23.02 6.12 11.61
C HIS A 296 23.71 5.67 12.91
N GLU A 297 23.11 5.93 14.08
CA GLU A 297 23.65 5.47 15.37
C GLU A 297 23.25 4.04 15.72
N SER A 298 22.36 3.41 14.94
CA SER A 298 21.89 2.04 15.18
C SER A 298 22.22 1.15 13.98
N PRO A 299 22.93 0.03 14.17
CA PRO A 299 23.20 -0.91 13.09
C PRO A 299 21.94 -1.69 12.66
N GLN A 300 20.86 -1.63 13.44
CA GLN A 300 19.60 -2.29 13.17
C GLN A 300 18.51 -1.23 12.92
N HIS A 301 17.55 -1.56 12.05
CA HIS A 301 16.40 -0.70 11.75
C HIS A 301 15.35 -0.79 12.87
N LEU A 302 14.71 0.32 13.23
CA LEU A 302 13.65 0.33 14.25
C LEU A 302 12.42 -0.47 13.77
N ALA A 303 12.08 -0.32 12.49
CA ALA A 303 10.99 -1.03 11.86
C ALA A 303 11.28 -1.28 10.38
N LYS A 304 10.69 -2.34 9.82
CA LYS A 304 10.77 -2.68 8.40
C LYS A 304 9.42 -3.16 7.89
N LEU A 305 8.91 -2.51 6.85
CA LEU A 305 7.71 -2.90 6.14
C LEU A 305 8.08 -3.52 4.79
N THR A 306 7.73 -4.78 4.58
CA THR A 306 7.86 -5.47 3.30
C THR A 306 6.51 -5.57 2.62
N ARG A 307 6.40 -5.13 1.35
CA ARG A 307 5.19 -5.26 0.52
C ARG A 307 5.44 -6.23 -0.63
N ASP A 308 4.44 -7.06 -0.94
CA ASP A 308 4.51 -8.12 -1.96
C ASP A 308 3.86 -7.77 -3.31
N GLY A 309 3.45 -6.51 -3.49
CA GLY A 309 2.78 -6.02 -4.70
C GLY A 309 1.32 -6.46 -4.85
N THR A 310 0.78 -7.25 -3.93
CA THR A 310 -0.62 -7.74 -3.96
C THR A 310 -1.55 -7.03 -2.96
N GLY A 311 -1.05 -5.97 -2.32
CA GLY A 311 -1.66 -5.34 -1.15
C GLY A 311 -1.38 -6.08 0.17
N GLY A 312 -0.55 -7.13 0.13
CA GLY A 312 -0.08 -7.89 1.28
C GLY A 312 1.34 -7.52 1.70
N GLY A 313 1.76 -8.03 2.84
CA GLY A 313 3.12 -7.83 3.32
C GLY A 313 3.35 -8.21 4.77
N PHE A 314 4.46 -7.73 5.32
CA PHE A 314 4.87 -7.96 6.70
C PHE A 314 5.48 -6.69 7.28
N LEU A 315 5.11 -6.36 8.51
CA LEU A 315 5.74 -5.29 9.29
C LEU A 315 6.52 -5.91 10.45
N GLU A 316 7.81 -5.64 10.51
CA GLU A 316 8.70 -6.01 11.60
C GLU A 316 9.01 -4.78 12.45
N VAL A 317 8.90 -4.90 13.78
CA VAL A 317 9.19 -3.82 14.74
C VAL A 317 10.14 -4.35 15.81
N ASP A 318 11.26 -3.67 16.01
CA ASP A 318 12.25 -4.05 17.02
C ASP A 318 12.05 -3.26 18.32
N THR A 319 11.55 -3.93 19.35
CA THR A 319 11.34 -3.29 20.66
C THR A 319 12.61 -3.13 21.50
N ALA A 320 13.70 -3.83 21.15
CA ALA A 320 15.00 -3.64 21.80
C ALA A 320 15.67 -2.33 21.36
N ILE A 321 15.42 -1.89 20.13
CA ILE A 321 15.84 -0.57 19.64
C ILE A 321 14.89 0.50 20.18
N ALA A 322 13.58 0.26 20.12
CA ALA A 322 12.58 1.19 20.63
C ALA A 322 12.82 1.58 22.10
N SER A 323 13.28 0.64 22.95
CA SER A 323 13.54 0.91 24.36
C SER A 323 14.75 1.82 24.65
N LYS A 324 15.63 2.02 23.65
CA LYS A 324 16.77 2.94 23.74
C LYS A 324 16.39 4.40 23.45
N ILE A 325 15.20 4.62 22.90
CA ILE A 325 14.71 5.94 22.53
C ILE A 325 13.88 6.47 23.70
N ASP A 326 14.09 7.73 24.07
CA ASP A 326 13.33 8.34 25.16
C ASP A 326 11.96 8.85 24.69
N CYS A 327 11.11 7.90 24.31
CA CYS A 327 9.75 8.14 23.84
C CYS A 327 8.89 6.91 24.17
N PHE A 328 7.73 7.14 24.80
CA PHE A 328 6.80 6.09 25.19
C PHE A 328 6.02 5.54 24.00
N PHE A 329 5.78 6.34 22.97
CA PHE A 329 4.89 6.00 21.84
C PHE A 329 5.62 5.82 20.51
N ILE A 330 6.96 5.69 20.53
CA ILE A 330 7.79 5.62 19.32
C ILE A 330 7.40 4.49 18.38
N VAL A 331 6.90 3.37 18.92
CA VAL A 331 6.43 2.25 18.11
C VAL A 331 5.23 2.64 17.27
N ASP A 332 4.21 3.25 17.86
CA ASP A 332 3.00 3.67 17.11
C ASP A 332 3.35 4.71 16.04
N VAL A 333 4.26 5.64 16.38
CA VAL A 333 4.78 6.64 15.46
C VAL A 333 5.52 5.98 14.28
N ALA A 334 6.41 5.03 14.54
CA ALA A 334 7.17 4.32 13.49
C ALA A 334 6.24 3.50 12.57
N VAL A 335 5.26 2.80 13.14
CA VAL A 335 4.25 2.06 12.37
C VAL A 335 3.44 3.00 11.48
N ALA A 336 2.98 4.13 12.02
CA ALA A 336 2.25 5.13 11.26
C ALA A 336 3.11 5.70 10.11
N ALA A 337 4.35 6.10 10.40
CA ALA A 337 5.26 6.66 9.40
C ALA A 337 5.48 5.72 8.21
N LEU A 338 5.85 4.45 8.46
CA LEU A 338 6.13 3.49 7.39
C LEU A 338 4.89 3.20 6.54
N LEU A 339 3.71 3.05 7.17
CA LEU A 339 2.47 2.81 6.44
C LEU A 339 2.05 4.03 5.59
N LEU A 340 2.27 5.24 6.09
CA LEU A 340 1.98 6.46 5.33
C LEU A 340 2.92 6.64 4.15
N VAL A 341 4.22 6.44 4.34
CA VAL A 341 5.20 6.48 3.25
C VAL A 341 4.85 5.43 2.20
N ALA A 342 4.59 4.18 2.60
CA ALA A 342 4.22 3.12 1.67
C ALA A 342 2.90 3.41 0.93
N ALA A 343 1.90 3.97 1.62
CA ALA A 343 0.63 4.36 1.00
C ALA A 343 0.79 5.51 -0.01
N SER A 344 1.73 6.43 0.24
CA SER A 344 2.05 7.51 -0.70
C SER A 344 2.87 7.02 -1.89
N ASP A 345 3.83 6.12 -1.65
CA ASP A 345 4.69 5.53 -2.66
C ASP A 345 3.87 4.68 -3.65
N GLU A 346 2.90 3.90 -3.16
CA GLU A 346 2.03 3.09 -4.02
C GLU A 346 1.20 3.96 -4.99
N LYS A 347 0.73 5.13 -4.52
CA LYS A 347 0.00 6.09 -5.37
C LYS A 347 0.89 6.73 -6.43
N ASN A 348 2.17 6.95 -6.10
CA ASN A 348 3.13 7.62 -6.99
C ASN A 348 3.85 6.64 -7.92
N SER A 349 3.88 5.34 -7.57
CA SER A 349 4.51 4.31 -8.38
C SER A 349 3.66 4.05 -9.64
N LYS A 350 4.16 4.49 -10.80
CA LYS A 350 3.56 4.18 -12.10
C LYS A 350 3.59 2.67 -12.28
N VAL A 351 2.43 2.01 -12.26
CA VAL A 351 2.31 0.61 -12.68
C VAL A 351 2.75 0.54 -14.14
N GLU A 352 3.90 -0.09 -14.41
CA GLU A 352 4.36 -0.35 -15.77
C GLU A 352 3.27 -1.18 -16.49
N THR A 353 2.44 -0.51 -17.27
CA THR A 353 1.43 -1.16 -18.09
C THR A 353 2.16 -1.70 -19.30
N PHE A 354 2.54 -2.97 -19.23
CA PHE A 354 3.17 -3.65 -20.35
C PHE A 354 2.18 -3.70 -21.52
N GLU A 355 2.55 -3.11 -22.65
CA GLU A 355 1.73 -3.20 -23.86
C GLU A 355 1.56 -4.68 -24.24
N PRO A 356 0.33 -5.11 -24.58
CA PRO A 356 0.11 -6.49 -24.98
C PRO A 356 1.03 -6.83 -26.18
N PRO A 357 1.65 -8.03 -26.20
CA PRO A 357 2.53 -8.41 -27.29
C PRO A 357 1.80 -8.26 -28.64
N PRO A 358 2.47 -7.72 -29.67
CA PRO A 358 1.83 -7.39 -30.94
C PRO A 358 1.13 -8.62 -31.52
N ALA A 359 -0.14 -8.45 -31.88
CA ALA A 359 -0.93 -9.53 -32.46
C ALA A 359 -0.25 -10.07 -33.73
N PRO A 360 -0.24 -11.39 -33.98
CA PRO A 360 0.29 -11.97 -35.20
C PRO A 360 -0.40 -11.35 -36.42
N ARG A 361 0.39 -10.91 -37.41
CA ARG A 361 -0.14 -10.39 -38.68
C ARG A 361 -0.86 -11.52 -39.41
N GLU A 362 -2.16 -11.35 -39.67
CA GLU A 362 -2.91 -12.29 -40.52
C GLU A 362 -2.37 -12.26 -41.95
N PRO A 363 -2.19 -13.43 -42.61
CA PRO A 363 -1.73 -13.47 -43.99
C PRO A 363 -2.81 -12.94 -44.93
N ALA A 364 -2.40 -12.01 -45.80
CA ALA A 364 -3.24 -11.43 -46.83
C ALA A 364 -3.66 -12.47 -47.89
N GLY A 365 -4.96 -12.57 -48.14
CA GLY A 365 -5.52 -12.98 -49.43
C GLY A 365 -6.27 -14.31 -49.45
N SER A 366 -7.60 -14.27 -49.47
CA SER A 366 -8.35 -14.44 -50.73
C SER A 366 -9.82 -14.10 -50.52
N GLU A 367 -10.33 -13.18 -51.33
CA GLU A 367 -11.76 -12.89 -51.43
C GLU A 367 -12.49 -14.04 -52.12
N ARG A 368 -13.62 -14.49 -51.57
CA ARG A 368 -14.79 -14.87 -52.38
C ARG A 368 -16.09 -14.75 -51.59
N ARG A 369 -17.05 -14.12 -52.26
CA ARG A 369 -18.30 -13.52 -51.79
C ARG A 369 -19.38 -14.53 -51.39
N LEU A 370 -20.37 -13.98 -50.65
CA LEU A 370 -21.74 -14.42 -50.34
C LEU A 370 -21.84 -15.04 -48.93
N SER A 371 -22.63 -14.51 -47.98
CA SER A 371 -23.98 -14.00 -48.12
C SER A 371 -24.30 -12.85 -47.14
N LYS A 372 -25.12 -11.95 -47.65
CA LYS A 372 -25.45 -10.62 -47.15
C LYS A 372 -26.76 -10.70 -46.35
N ARG A 373 -26.75 -11.17 -45.10
CA ARG A 373 -27.94 -11.06 -44.23
C ARG A 373 -27.69 -11.37 -42.75
N GLU A 374 -26.83 -10.62 -42.07
CA GLU A 374 -26.95 -10.48 -40.60
C GLU A 374 -26.16 -9.32 -39.97
N GLU A 375 -25.66 -8.39 -40.79
CA GLU A 375 -24.86 -7.25 -40.34
C GLU A 375 -25.71 -5.96 -40.21
N LYS A 376 -26.90 -6.07 -39.60
CA LYS A 376 -27.74 -4.90 -39.28
C LYS A 376 -28.35 -4.91 -37.88
N LYS A 377 -27.90 -5.83 -37.01
CA LYS A 377 -28.31 -5.85 -35.59
C LYS A 377 -27.16 -5.72 -34.58
N ARG A 378 -25.90 -5.69 -35.03
CA ARG A 378 -24.74 -5.42 -34.15
C ARG A 378 -24.13 -4.02 -34.32
N ALA A 379 -24.44 -3.31 -35.42
CA ALA A 379 -24.01 -1.93 -35.65
C ALA A 379 -24.79 -0.86 -34.86
N ALA A 380 -25.83 -1.24 -34.11
CA ALA A 380 -26.59 -0.33 -33.24
C ALA A 380 -26.13 -0.34 -31.77
N ALA A 381 -25.26 -1.27 -31.38
CA ALA A 381 -24.75 -1.37 -30.00
C ALA A 381 -23.35 -0.77 -29.79
N VAL A 382 -22.69 -0.30 -30.87
CA VAL A 382 -21.31 0.25 -30.82
C VAL A 382 -21.25 1.76 -31.08
N ARG A 383 -22.40 2.44 -31.24
CA ARG A 383 -22.46 3.92 -31.35
C ARG A 383 -22.84 4.58 -30.02
N LYS A 384 -22.05 4.33 -28.97
CA LYS A 384 -21.95 5.25 -27.82
C LYS A 384 -20.61 5.05 -27.11
N GLY A 385 -19.60 5.76 -27.58
CA GLY A 385 -18.24 5.72 -27.04
C GLY A 385 -17.27 6.39 -27.98
N LYS A 386 -17.56 7.63 -28.39
CA LYS A 386 -16.59 8.45 -29.11
C LYS A 386 -15.66 9.06 -28.07
N MET A 387 -14.51 8.42 -27.91
CA MET A 387 -13.35 8.91 -27.18
C MET A 387 -12.75 10.04 -28.01
N GLU A 388 -12.83 11.26 -27.50
CA GLU A 388 -11.97 12.36 -27.98
C GLU A 388 -10.65 12.23 -27.22
N GLU A 389 -9.64 11.91 -28.01
CA GLU A 389 -8.21 12.05 -27.75
C GLU A 389 -7.93 13.44 -27.15
N PHE A 390 -7.48 13.46 -25.90
CA PHE A 390 -6.85 14.61 -25.28
C PHE A 390 -5.39 14.25 -25.04
N GLU A 391 -4.52 14.74 -25.92
CA GLU A 391 -3.10 14.94 -25.60
C GLU A 391 -3.05 15.90 -24.41
N ILE A 392 -2.69 15.40 -23.24
CA ILE A 392 -2.46 16.20 -22.04
C ILE A 392 -1.01 16.68 -22.12
N ASP A 393 -0.87 17.93 -22.57
CA ASP A 393 0.32 18.74 -22.40
C ASP A 393 0.42 19.09 -20.90
N ILE A 394 1.49 18.63 -20.24
CA ILE A 394 1.80 18.95 -18.85
C ILE A 394 2.56 20.28 -18.84
N GLU A 395 1.84 21.39 -18.98
CA GLU A 395 2.35 22.70 -18.58
C GLU A 395 1.20 23.69 -18.28
N SER A 396 1.31 24.39 -17.15
CA SER A 396 0.45 25.47 -16.63
C SER A 396 -0.80 25.07 -15.82
N GLN A 397 -0.70 25.14 -14.48
CA GLN A 397 -1.77 24.82 -13.53
C GLN A 397 -2.08 25.98 -12.56
N ASP A 398 -2.18 27.23 -13.07
CA ASP A 398 -2.59 28.41 -12.27
C ASP A 398 -3.91 29.07 -12.74
N SER A 399 -4.60 28.52 -13.74
CA SER A 399 -5.79 29.17 -14.35
C SER A 399 -7.14 28.45 -14.13
N SER A 400 -7.16 27.34 -13.38
CA SER A 400 -8.31 26.44 -13.26
C SER A 400 -9.43 26.93 -12.31
N PHE A 401 -9.15 27.79 -11.33
CA PHE A 401 -10.18 28.25 -10.38
C PHE A 401 -11.15 29.28 -10.99
N ALA A 402 -10.64 30.22 -11.79
CA ALA A 402 -11.46 31.20 -12.50
C ALA A 402 -12.33 30.52 -13.59
N LYS A 403 -11.78 29.50 -14.26
CA LYS A 403 -12.48 28.76 -15.30
C LYS A 403 -13.60 27.88 -14.76
N LEU A 404 -13.47 27.33 -13.55
CA LEU A 404 -14.51 26.51 -12.92
C LEU A 404 -15.70 27.35 -12.41
N GLU A 405 -15.44 28.58 -11.93
CA GLU A 405 -16.50 29.54 -11.59
C GLU A 405 -17.24 30.05 -12.84
N GLN A 406 -16.53 30.18 -13.97
CA GLN A 406 -17.08 30.60 -15.25
C GLN A 406 -17.91 29.47 -15.90
N VAL A 407 -17.43 28.23 -15.87
CA VAL A 407 -18.17 27.03 -16.33
C VAL A 407 -19.40 26.75 -15.47
N GLY A 408 -19.35 27.00 -14.16
CA GLY A 408 -20.51 26.91 -13.26
C GLY A 408 -21.59 27.97 -13.52
N LYS A 409 -21.21 29.15 -14.04
CA LYS A 409 -22.16 30.19 -14.48
C LYS A 409 -22.76 29.85 -15.85
N GLU A 410 -21.95 29.39 -16.80
CA GLU A 410 -22.43 29.01 -18.14
C GLU A 410 -23.35 27.78 -18.14
N THR A 411 -23.14 26.83 -17.24
CA THR A 411 -24.03 25.65 -17.07
C THR A 411 -25.36 26.02 -16.41
N ARG A 412 -25.37 27.02 -15.49
CA ARG A 412 -26.60 27.58 -14.91
C ARG A 412 -27.44 28.33 -15.94
N ASP A 413 -26.80 28.96 -16.93
CA ASP A 413 -27.46 29.68 -18.02
C ASP A 413 -27.96 28.80 -19.17
N LYS A 414 -27.70 27.48 -19.12
CA LYS A 414 -28.20 26.50 -20.10
C LYS A 414 -29.37 25.66 -19.55
N LEU A 415 -29.81 25.88 -18.31
CA LEU A 415 -30.93 25.13 -17.69
C LEU A 415 -32.30 25.78 -17.98
N PRO A 416 -33.37 24.99 -18.15
CA PRO A 416 -34.72 25.48 -18.37
C PRO A 416 -35.22 26.33 -17.19
N TRP A 417 -36.00 27.36 -17.50
CA TRP A 417 -36.44 28.41 -16.56
C TRP A 417 -36.93 27.94 -15.17
N PRO A 418 -37.77 26.88 -15.04
CA PRO A 418 -38.22 26.43 -13.72
C PRO A 418 -37.10 25.88 -12.82
N LEU A 419 -36.04 25.28 -13.37
CA LEU A 419 -34.89 24.83 -12.57
C LEU A 419 -34.08 26.02 -12.02
N ARG A 420 -33.97 27.12 -12.76
CA ARG A 420 -33.29 28.34 -12.27
C ARG A 420 -34.05 28.98 -11.11
N ALA A 421 -35.38 28.99 -11.17
CA ALA A 421 -36.22 29.46 -10.08
C ALA A 421 -36.01 28.59 -8.83
N LEU A 422 -36.00 27.25 -8.98
CA LEU A 422 -35.77 26.33 -7.87
C LEU A 422 -34.39 26.52 -7.21
N ILE A 423 -33.33 26.66 -8.00
CA ILE A 423 -31.97 26.91 -7.48
C ILE A 423 -31.89 28.25 -6.73
N LYS A 424 -32.57 29.30 -7.21
CA LYS A 424 -32.63 30.60 -6.51
C LYS A 424 -33.42 30.53 -5.21
N VAL A 425 -34.53 29.80 -5.18
CA VAL A 425 -35.30 29.56 -3.96
C VAL A 425 -34.47 28.78 -2.94
N LEU A 426 -33.76 27.72 -3.37
CA LEU A 426 -32.89 26.93 -2.50
C LEU A 426 -31.73 27.75 -1.92
N THR A 427 -31.12 28.61 -2.76
CA THR A 427 -30.04 29.51 -2.33
C THR A 427 -30.54 30.59 -1.36
N GLY A 428 -31.77 31.08 -1.57
CA GLY A 428 -32.43 32.02 -0.66
C GLY A 428 -32.78 31.40 0.69
N LEU A 429 -33.30 30.18 0.69
CA LEU A 429 -33.58 29.41 1.90
C LEU A 429 -32.31 29.12 2.71
N PHE A 430 -31.22 28.74 2.03
CA PHE A 430 -29.93 28.53 2.69
C PHE A 430 -29.40 29.83 3.34
N LYS A 431 -29.47 30.97 2.64
CA LYS A 431 -29.09 32.27 3.23
C LYS A 431 -29.97 32.66 4.41
N CYS A 432 -31.27 32.41 4.36
CA CYS A 432 -32.19 32.64 5.46
C CYS A 432 -31.82 31.77 6.68
N PHE A 433 -31.52 30.49 6.46
CA PHE A 433 -31.12 29.55 7.50
C PHE A 433 -29.82 29.98 8.19
N VAL A 434 -28.79 30.35 7.42
CA VAL A 434 -27.53 30.88 7.97
C VAL A 434 -27.77 32.17 8.75
N TRP A 435 -28.65 33.04 8.28
CA TRP A 435 -28.98 34.30 8.96
C TRP A 435 -29.69 34.06 10.31
N VAL A 436 -30.67 33.15 10.35
CA VAL A 436 -31.37 32.74 11.59
C VAL A 436 -30.40 32.12 12.59
N LEU A 437 -29.50 31.23 12.15
CA LEU A 437 -28.44 30.66 12.98
C LEU A 437 -27.52 31.75 13.57
N THR A 438 -27.13 32.73 12.75
CA THR A 438 -26.27 33.83 13.19
C THR A 438 -26.95 34.70 14.26
N ILE A 439 -28.26 34.94 14.14
CA ILE A 439 -29.05 35.63 15.17
C ILE A 439 -29.18 34.79 16.43
N GLY A 440 -29.43 33.48 16.28
CA GLY A 440 -29.49 32.53 17.41
C GLY A 440 -28.20 32.53 18.23
N PHE A 441 -27.03 32.46 17.57
CA PHE A 441 -25.74 32.53 18.24
C PHE A 441 -25.52 33.89 18.93
N LYS A 442 -25.93 35.00 18.31
CA LYS A 442 -25.84 36.33 18.93
C LYS A 442 -26.73 36.46 20.16
N ALA A 443 -27.95 35.91 20.13
CA ALA A 443 -28.86 35.90 21.27
C ALA A 443 -28.32 35.02 22.40
N LEU A 444 -27.81 33.82 22.08
CA LEU A 444 -27.19 32.93 23.05
C LEU A 444 -25.98 33.58 23.73
N ALA A 445 -25.10 34.22 22.94
CA ALA A 445 -23.96 34.96 23.45
C ALA A 445 -24.38 36.12 24.37
N ALA A 446 -25.48 36.82 24.07
CA ALA A 446 -26.02 37.88 24.92
C ALA A 446 -26.58 37.33 26.25
N ILE A 447 -27.26 36.19 26.22
CA ILE A 447 -27.77 35.52 27.43
C ILE A 447 -26.60 35.06 28.31
N VAL A 448 -25.59 34.40 27.72
CA VAL A 448 -24.39 33.97 28.45
C VAL A 448 -23.66 35.16 29.05
N LYS A 449 -23.52 36.28 28.31
CA LYS A 449 -22.91 37.51 28.82
C LYS A 449 -23.72 38.17 29.94
N GLY A 450 -25.05 38.08 29.87
CA GLY A 450 -25.96 38.55 30.94
C GLY A 450 -25.84 37.70 32.21
N LEU A 451 -25.87 36.38 32.07
CA LEU A 451 -25.71 35.44 33.18
C LEU A 451 -24.32 35.55 33.82
N ALA A 452 -23.26 35.71 33.02
CA ALA A 452 -21.90 35.92 33.52
C ALA A 452 -21.78 37.20 34.37
N ARG A 453 -22.53 38.27 34.02
CA ARG A 453 -22.61 39.49 34.84
C ARG A 453 -23.41 39.30 36.12
N CYS A 454 -24.47 38.50 36.10
CA CYS A 454 -25.27 38.20 37.29
C CYS A 454 -24.53 37.30 38.30
N VAL A 455 -23.59 36.46 37.84
CA VAL A 455 -22.77 35.58 38.68
C VAL A 455 -21.47 36.26 39.15
N GLY A 456 -21.28 37.55 38.85
CA GLY A 456 -20.15 38.33 39.37
C GLY A 456 -18.80 38.03 38.70
N VAL A 457 -18.80 37.37 37.55
CA VAL A 457 -17.58 37.14 36.76
C VAL A 457 -17.20 38.45 36.09
N LYS A 458 -16.27 39.19 36.69
CA LYS A 458 -15.63 40.35 36.05
C LYS A 458 -14.81 39.86 34.87
N SER A 459 -15.31 40.11 33.65
CA SER A 459 -14.50 39.96 32.43
C SER A 459 -13.35 40.97 32.49
N LYS A 460 -12.11 40.48 32.51
CA LYS A 460 -10.97 41.27 32.07
C LYS A 460 -11.03 41.48 30.57
#